data_AF-A0A6G7XQA7-F1
#
_entry.id   AF-A0A6G7XQA7-F1
#
_cell.length_a   1.000
_cell.length_b   1.000
_cell.length_c   1.000
_cell.angle_alpha   90.00
_cell.angle_beta   90.00
_cell.angle_gamma   90.00
#
_symmetry.space_group_name_H-M   'P 1'
#
loop_
_entity.id
_entity.type
_entity.pdbx_description
1 polymer ?
#
loop_
_entity_poly.entity_id
_entity_poly.type
_entity_poly.pdbx_seq_one_letter_code
_entity_poly.pdbx_strand_id
1 'polypeptide(L)' 'MFARHCSACDRRQLIFSTQITGLVNTEHGIEVHYTCWCGEPQMLLTGKKAAALRERLDTVAVAA' A
#
# COMPACT_ATOMS: atom_id res chain seq x y z
N MET A 1 -6.00 6.41 -9.64
CA MET A 1 -6.76 6.54 -8.37
C MET A 1 -6.88 5.16 -7.74
N PHE A 2 -6.79 5.06 -6.41
CA PHE A 2 -6.93 3.79 -5.69
C PHE A 2 -7.55 4.02 -4.31
N ALA A 3 -8.29 3.04 -3.77
CA ALA A 3 -8.88 3.13 -2.44
C ALA A 3 -7.94 2.53 -1.40
N ARG A 4 -7.66 3.24 -0.29
CA ARG A 4 -6.90 2.71 0.84
C ARG A 4 -7.57 3.05 2.17
N HIS A 5 -7.38 2.13 3.12
CA HIS A 5 -7.61 2.40 4.53
C HIS A 5 -6.37 3.11 5.10
N CYS A 6 -6.59 4.16 5.87
CA CYS A 6 -5.53 4.91 6.55
C CYS A 6 -5.42 4.44 8.00
N SER A 7 -4.21 4.07 8.42
CA SER A 7 -3.96 3.59 9.78
C SER A 7 -4.16 4.68 10.86
N ALA A 8 -4.07 5.96 10.49
CA ALA A 8 -4.18 7.07 11.45
C ALA A 8 -5.61 7.55 11.67
N CYS A 9 -6.43 7.66 10.62
CA CYS A 9 -7.81 8.14 10.75
C CYS A 9 -8.88 7.05 10.56
N ASP A 10 -8.46 5.79 10.39
CA ASP A 10 -9.29 4.59 10.29
C ASP A 10 -10.37 4.63 9.18
N ARG A 11 -10.19 5.51 8.19
CA ARG A 11 -11.14 5.69 7.08
C ARG A 11 -10.62 5.05 5.80
N ARG A 12 -11.53 4.45 5.04
CA ARG A 12 -11.28 4.00 3.66
C ARG A 12 -11.60 5.14 2.70
N GLN A 13 -10.59 5.63 1.99
CA GLN A 13 -10.71 6.80 1.12
C GLN A 13 -10.07 6.56 -0.24
N LEU A 14 -10.52 7.32 -1.24
CA LEU A 14 -9.87 7.37 -2.55
C LEU A 14 -8.66 8.29 -2.50
N ILE A 15 -7.53 7.76 -2.93
CA ILE A 15 -6.26 8.47 -3.07
C ILE A 15 -6.06 8.80 -4.55
N PHE A 16 -5.89 10.10 -4.82
CA PHE A 16 -5.64 10.64 -6.15
C PHE A 16 -4.14 10.77 -6.43
N SER A 17 -3.78 10.90 -7.71
CA SER A 17 -2.37 11.03 -8.12
C SER A 17 -1.68 12.27 -7.53
N THR A 18 -2.44 13.35 -7.31
CA THR A 18 -1.94 14.58 -6.66
C THR A 18 -1.55 14.38 -5.20
N GLN A 19 -2.00 13.32 -4.55
CA GLN A 19 -1.62 12.96 -3.18
C GLN A 19 -0.39 12.05 -3.12
N ILE A 20 0.11 11.56 -4.27
CA ILE A 20 1.31 10.74 -4.33
C ILE A 20 2.52 11.64 -4.16
N THR A 21 3.35 11.36 -3.17
CA THR A 21 4.56 12.11 -2.83
C THR A 21 5.83 11.42 -3.30
N GLY A 22 5.77 10.13 -3.62
CA GLY A 22 6.93 9.39 -4.12
C GLY A 22 6.60 8.01 -4.67
N LEU A 23 7.46 7.52 -5.56
CA LEU A 23 7.44 6.18 -6.11
C LEU A 23 8.86 5.62 -6.06
N VAL A 24 9.04 4.48 -5.41
CA VAL A 24 10.34 3.80 -5.31
C VAL A 24 10.18 2.37 -5.80
N ASN A 25 10.96 1.99 -6.82
CA ASN A 25 11.06 0.59 -7.23
C ASN A 25 12.05 -0.11 -6.29
N THR A 26 11.60 -1.16 -5.62
CA THR A 26 12.42 -1.99 -4.73
C THR A 26 12.52 -3.40 -5.29
N GLU A 27 13.37 -4.23 -4.68
CA GLU A 27 13.43 -5.64 -5.04
C GLU A 27 12.12 -6.39 -4.75
N HIS A 28 11.30 -5.90 -3.81
CA HIS A 28 10.05 -6.51 -3.36
C HIS A 28 8.80 -6.00 -4.09
N GLY A 29 8.89 -4.89 -4.82
CA GLY A 29 7.75 -4.30 -5.51
C GLY A 29 7.94 -2.81 -5.77
N ILE A 30 6.83 -2.08 -5.85
CA ILE A 30 6.81 -0.63 -6.00
C ILE A 30 6.26 -0.07 -4.70
N GLU A 31 7.03 0.74 -4.00
CA GLU A 31 6.54 1.53 -2.88
C GLU A 31 5.91 2.82 -3.40
N VAL A 32 4.64 3.00 -3.11
CA VAL A 32 3.90 4.24 -3.36
C VAL A 32 3.78 4.98 -2.05
N HIS A 33 4.43 6.13 -1.96
CA HIS A 33 4.35 7.05 -0.84
C HIS A 33 3.28 8.09 -1.16
N TYR A 34 2.34 8.31 -0.24
CA TYR A 34 1.22 9.23 -0.45
C TYR A 34 0.75 9.85 0.86
N THR A 35 0.12 11.01 0.77
CA THR A 35 -0.49 11.69 1.92
C THR A 35 -1.98 11.43 1.95
N CYS A 36 -2.48 10.88 3.06
CA CYS A 36 -3.91 10.69 3.28
C CYS A 36 -4.63 12.04 3.38
N TRP A 37 -5.94 12.06 3.19
CA TRP A 37 -6.75 13.28 3.36
C TRP A 37 -6.70 13.87 4.77
N CYS A 38 -6.37 13.05 5.77
CA CYS A 38 -6.13 13.54 7.14
C CYS A 38 -4.74 14.18 7.34
N GLY A 39 -3.91 14.24 6.30
CA GLY A 39 -2.55 14.77 6.34
C GLY A 39 -1.46 13.75 6.69
N GLU A 40 -1.84 12.53 7.08
CA GLU A 40 -0.86 11.52 7.50
C GLU A 40 -0.13 10.90 6.29
N PRO A 41 1.21 10.81 6.31
CA PRO A 41 1.98 10.04 5.34
C PRO A 41 1.67 8.55 5.43
N GLN A 42 1.51 7.90 4.30
CA GLN A 42 1.22 6.47 4.20
C GLN A 42 2.06 5.85 3.08
N MET A 43 2.28 4.54 3.18
CA MET A 43 3.01 3.76 2.18
C MET A 43 2.16 2.58 1.70
N LEU A 44 2.25 2.27 0.40
CA LEU A 44 1.69 1.09 -0.23
C LEU A 44 2.79 0.32 -0.96
N LEU A 45 3.00 -0.94 -0.60
CA LEU A 45 3.77 -1.85 -1.44
C LEU A 45 2.83 -2.48 -2.49
N THR A 46 3.16 -2.34 -3.77
CA THR A 46 2.38 -2.86 -4.91
C THR A 46 3.27 -3.55 -5.96
N GLY A 47 2.65 -4.02 -7.03
CA GLY A 47 3.31 -4.72 -8.13
C GLY A 47 3.28 -6.25 -8.00
N LYS A 48 3.70 -6.94 -9.07
CA LYS A 48 3.61 -8.42 -9.18
C LYS A 48 4.36 -9.14 -8.06
N LYS A 49 5.54 -8.64 -7.69
CA LYS A 49 6.35 -9.22 -6.61
C LYS A 49 5.69 -9.09 -5.24
N ALA A 50 5.06 -7.95 -4.96
CA ALA A 50 4.30 -7.72 -3.74
C ALA A 50 3.09 -8.65 -3.63
N ALA A 51 2.38 -8.88 -4.74
CA ALA A 51 1.27 -9.83 -4.80
C ALA A 51 1.73 -11.25 -4.47
N ALA A 52 2.81 -11.73 -5.10
CA ALA A 52 3.36 -13.06 -4.84
C ALA A 52 3.83 -13.24 -3.39
N LEU A 53 4.40 -12.20 -2.77
CA LEU A 53 4.76 -12.24 -1.36
C LEU A 53 3.52 -12.41 -0.48
N ARG A 54 2.46 -11.65 -0.75
CA ARG A 54 1.21 -11.75 0.02
C ARG A 54 0.58 -13.13 -0.10
N GLU A 55 0.49 -13.70 -1.31
CA GLU A 55 -0.01 -15.06 -1.53
C GLU A 55 0.76 -16.11 -0.74
N ARG A 56 2.09 -15.98 -0.66
CA ARG A 56 2.94 -16.86 0.16
C ARG A 56 2.66 -16.71 1.65
N LEU A 57 2.53 -15.47 2.14
CA LEU A 57 2.22 -15.20 3.55
C LEU A 57 0.84 -15.75 3.93
N ASP A 58 -0.16 -15.59 3.06
CA ASP A 58 -1.50 -16.12 3.27
C ASP A 58 -1.49 -17.66 3.30
N THR A 59 -0.70 -18.30 2.43
CA THR A 59 -0.52 -19.76 2.42
C THR A 59 0.11 -20.26 3.72
N VAL A 60 1.12 -19.56 4.24
CA VAL A 60 1.77 -19.91 5.51
C VAL A 60 0.80 -19.75 6.68
N ALA A 61 -0.03 -18.70 6.69
CA ALA A 61 -0.98 -18.45 7.76
C ALA A 61 -2.12 -19.48 7.84
N VAL A 62 -2.51 -20.11 6.73
CA VAL A 62 -3.53 -21.17 6.70
C VAL A 62 -2.97 -22.54 7.13
N ALA A 63 -1.66 -22.73 7.02
CA ALA A 63 -1.00 -23.99 7.37
C ALA A 63 -0.54 -24.06 8.85
N ALA A 64 -0.70 -22.98 9.62
CA ALA A 64 -0.32 -22.86 11.03
C ALA A 64 -1.55 -22.96 11.94
#